data_AF-A0A7C7T3B6-F1
#
_entry.id   AF-A0A7C7T3B6-F1
#
_cell.length_a   1.000
_cell.length_b   1.000
_cell.length_c   1.000
_cell.angle_alpha   90.00
_cell.angle_beta   90.00
_cell.angle_gamma   90.00
#
_symmetry.space_group_name_H-M   'P 1'
#
loop_
_entity.id
_entity.type
_entity.pdbx_description
1 polymer ?
#
loop_
_entity_poly.entity_id
_entity_poly.type
_entity_poly.pdbx_seq_one_letter_code
_entity_poly.pdbx_strand_id
1 'polypeptide(L)'
;MREKYNVAVVGATGNVGREMTSILEQRDFPIDDLYVLASSRSKGKKINFRDQGLLIFIFLFLTIMTYLILIQTREYLFHLK
;
A
#
# COMPACT_ATOMS: atom_id res chain seq x y z
N MET A 1 1.83 20.18 13.48
CA MET A 1 1.10 19.00 13.00
C MET A 1 2.03 17.80 13.15
N ARG A 2 1.53 16.62 13.57
CA ARG A 2 2.35 15.40 13.49
C ARG A 2 2.50 15.06 12.01
N GLU A 3 3.72 14.82 11.55
CA GLU A 3 3.93 14.35 10.18
C GLU A 3 3.20 13.02 10.00
N LYS A 4 2.43 12.91 8.91
CA LYS A 4 1.77 11.66 8.53
C LYS A 4 2.66 10.90 7.57
N TYR A 5 2.58 9.58 7.61
CA TYR A 5 3.41 8.69 6.82
C TYR A 5 2.57 7.86 5.86
N ASN A 6 3.12 7.64 4.66
CA ASN A 6 2.64 6.62 3.74
C ASN A 6 3.28 5.29 4.12
N VAL A 7 2.45 4.30 4.47
CA VAL A 7 2.90 3.02 5.02
C VAL A 7 2.47 1.90 4.09
N ALA A 8 3.40 0.98 3.79
CA ALA A 8 3.09 -0.25 3.07
C ALA A 8 3.37 -1.47 3.95
N VAL A 9 2.38 -2.35 4.11
CA VAL A 9 2.50 -3.63 4.82
C VAL A 9 2.59 -4.75 3.80
N VAL A 10 3.78 -5.32 3.65
CA VAL A 10 4.01 -6.49 2.79
C VAL A 10 3.73 -7.77 3.57
N GLY A 11 2.92 -8.65 3.00
CA GLY A 11 2.45 -9.86 3.68
C GLY A 11 1.27 -9.62 4.62
N ALA A 12 0.44 -8.60 4.35
CA ALA A 12 -0.66 -8.16 5.21
C ALA A 12 -1.68 -9.28 5.58
N THR A 13 -1.76 -10.36 4.80
CA THR A 13 -2.64 -11.50 5.10
C THR A 13 -2.04 -12.57 6.01
N GLY A 14 -0.73 -12.56 6.24
CA GLY A 14 -0.04 -13.49 7.13
C GLY A 14 -0.18 -13.09 8.60
N ASN A 15 0.22 -13.98 9.52
CA ASN A 15 0.08 -13.74 10.97
C ASN A 15 0.75 -12.43 11.41
N VAL A 16 1.99 -12.20 10.97
CA VAL A 16 2.74 -10.97 11.30
C VAL A 16 2.12 -9.74 10.65
N GLY A 17 1.68 -9.82 9.39
CA GLY A 17 1.10 -8.68 8.67
C GLY A 17 -0.24 -8.22 9.27
N ARG A 18 -1.07 -9.17 9.72
CA ARG A 18 -2.30 -8.86 10.46
C ARG A 18 -2.00 -8.17 11.78
N GLU A 19 -1.04 -8.69 12.53
CA GLU A 19 -0.66 -8.11 13.82
C GLU A 19 -0.08 -6.70 13.65
N MET A 20 0.77 -6.47 12.63
CA MET A 20 1.26 -5.11 12.37
C MET A 20 0.14 -4.15 12.01
N THR A 21 -0.84 -4.58 11.22
CA THR A 21 -1.99 -3.74 10.87
C THR A 21 -2.81 -3.38 12.12
N SER A 22 -3.03 -4.35 13.01
CA SER A 22 -3.70 -4.16 14.30
C SER A 22 -2.93 -3.20 15.22
N ILE A 23 -1.61 -3.34 15.33
CA ILE A 23 -0.77 -2.44 16.14
C ILE A 23 -0.81 -1.00 15.59
N LEU A 24 -0.74 -0.82 14.28
CA LEU A 24 -0.83 0.50 13.65
C LEU A 24 -2.17 1.20 13.97
N GLU A 25 -3.25 0.42 14.00
CA GLU A 25 -4.57 0.89 14.39
C GLU A 25 -4.66 1.23 15.87
N GLN A 26 -4.28 0.30 16.76
CA GLN A 26 -4.32 0.47 18.22
C GLN A 26 -3.48 1.65 18.71
N ARG A 27 -2.35 1.92 18.06
CA ARG A 27 -1.45 3.02 18.41
C ARG A 27 -1.87 4.37 17.83
N ASP A 28 -2.96 4.40 17.06
CA ASP A 28 -3.36 5.55 16.26
C ASP A 28 -2.17 6.15 15.49
N PHE A 29 -1.41 5.27 14.82
CA PHE A 29 -0.20 5.71 14.13
C PHE A 29 -0.57 6.75 13.05
N PRO A 30 0.19 7.86 12.92
CA PRO A 30 -0.15 8.93 11.98
C PRO A 30 0.10 8.47 10.53
N ILE A 31 -0.88 7.78 9.94
CA ILE A 31 -0.87 7.31 8.56
C ILE A 31 -1.63 8.31 7.69
N ASP A 32 -1.07 8.61 6.51
CA ASP A 32 -1.81 9.26 5.42
C ASP A 32 -2.42 8.19 4.51
N ASP A 33 -1.58 7.42 3.81
CA ASP A 33 -2.00 6.25 3.04
C ASP A 33 -1.49 4.92 3.61
N LEU A 34 -2.36 3.90 3.65
CA LEU A 34 -1.98 2.52 4.00
C LEU A 34 -2.13 1.59 2.79
N TYR A 35 -1.01 1.01 2.36
CA TYR A 35 -0.95 0.05 1.25
C TYR A 35 -0.79 -1.38 1.79
N VAL A 36 -1.81 -2.22 1.61
CA VAL A 36 -1.74 -3.64 2.02
C VAL A 36 -1.39 -4.54 0.83
N LEU A 37 -0.22 -5.18 0.93
CA LEU A 37 0.34 -6.03 -0.12
C LEU A 37 0.39 -7.47 0.37
N ALA A 38 0.01 -8.43 -0.47
CA ALA A 38 0.15 -9.86 -0.15
C ALA A 38 0.46 -10.70 -1.40
N SER A 39 0.58 -12.02 -1.20
CA SER A 39 0.79 -12.96 -2.29
C SER A 39 -0.39 -12.97 -3.27
N SER A 40 -0.14 -13.42 -4.50
CA SER A 40 -1.14 -13.51 -5.57
C SER A 40 -2.41 -14.27 -5.18
N ARG A 41 -2.27 -15.28 -4.31
CA ARG A 41 -3.38 -16.09 -3.77
C ARG A 41 -4.34 -15.30 -2.88
N SER A 42 -3.92 -14.14 -2.39
CA SER A 42 -4.68 -13.30 -1.47
C SER A 42 -5.17 -11.99 -2.11
N LYS A 43 -4.90 -11.78 -3.39
CA LYS A 43 -5.37 -10.60 -4.15
C LYS A 43 -6.89 -10.49 -4.09
N GLY A 44 -7.39 -9.27 -3.91
CA GLY A 44 -8.82 -8.96 -3.94
C GLY A 44 -9.58 -9.27 -2.65
N LYS A 45 -8.93 -9.87 -1.66
CA LYS A 45 -9.47 -9.92 -0.29
C LYS A 45 -9.43 -8.52 0.32
N LYS A 46 -10.29 -8.29 1.32
CA LYS A 46 -10.31 -7.06 2.11
C LYS A 46 -9.74 -7.30 3.49
N ILE A 47 -9.04 -6.31 4.02
CA ILE A 47 -8.64 -6.24 5.42
C ILE A 47 -9.33 -5.01 6.00
N ASN A 48 -9.93 -5.15 7.18
CA ASN A 48 -10.52 -4.00 7.88
C ASN A 48 -9.41 -3.23 8.59
N PHE A 49 -9.42 -1.91 8.45
CA PHE A 49 -8.55 -0.98 9.15
C PHE A 49 -9.32 0.32 9.38
N ARG A 50 -9.47 0.75 10.64
CA ARG A 50 -10.22 1.97 11.04
C ARG A 50 -11.60 2.05 10.40
N ASP A 51 -12.36 0.95 10.50
CA ASP A 51 -13.68 0.76 9.89
C ASP A 51 -13.73 0.83 8.36
N GLN A 52 -12.57 0.87 7.69
CA GLN A 52 -12.46 0.88 6.23
C GLN A 52 -11.97 -0.48 5.71
N GLY A 53 -12.60 -0.96 4.63
CA GLY A 53 -12.17 -2.18 3.95
C GLY A 53 -11.08 -1.89 2.92
N LEU A 54 -9.82 -2.17 3.25
CA LEU A 54 -8.67 -2.00 2.37
C LEU A 54 -8.51 -3.18 1.41
N LEU A 55 -8.30 -2.89 0.13
CA LEU A 55 -8.06 -3.89 -0.91
C LEU A 55 -6.61 -4.40 -0.88
N ILE A 56 -6.45 -5.72 -0.90
CA ILE A 56 -5.13 -6.34 -0.97
C ILE A 56 -4.62 -6.36 -2.41
N PHE A 57 -3.48 -5.70 -2.63
CA PHE A 57 -2.75 -5.73 -3.88
C PHE A 57 -1.63 -6.79 -3.86
N ILE A 58 -1.19 -7.21 -5.05
CA ILE A 58 -0.05 -8.12 -5.19
C ILE A 58 1.23 -7.29 -5.20
N PHE A 59 2.32 -7.81 -4.66
CA PHE A 59 3.64 -7.17 -4.79
C PHE A 59 4.01 -6.79 -6.23
N LEU A 60 3.74 -7.66 -7.21
CA LEU A 60 3.94 -7.38 -8.64
C LEU A 60 3.20 -6.12 -9.13
N PHE A 61 2.06 -5.78 -8.52
CA PHE A 61 1.32 -4.56 -8.84
C PHE A 61 2.15 -3.31 -8.53
N LEU A 62 2.89 -3.32 -7.42
CA LEU A 62 3.78 -2.22 -7.06
C LEU A 62 4.89 -2.04 -8.12
N THR A 63 5.52 -3.14 -8.55
CA THR A 63 6.55 -3.10 -9.59
C THR A 63 6.02 -2.53 -10.90
N ILE A 64 4.83 -2.97 -11.32
CA ILE A 64 4.18 -2.49 -12.55
C ILE A 64 3.82 -1.01 -12.43
N MET A 65 3.25 -0.59 -11.30
CA MET A 65 2.92 0.82 -11.03
C MET A 65 4.15 1.71 -11.09
N THR A 66 5.25 1.34 -10.42
CA THR A 66 6.50 2.10 -10.47
C THR A 66 7.01 2.24 -11.90
N TYR A 67 6.97 1.16 -12.69
CA TYR A 67 7.42 1.19 -14.07
C TYR A 67 6.52 2.07 -14.97
N LEU A 68 5.21 1.98 -14.80
CA LEU A 68 4.25 2.83 -15.51
C LEU A 68 4.42 4.32 -15.16
N ILE A 69 4.59 4.63 -13.88
CA ILE A 69 4.87 6.00 -13.42
C ILE A 69 6.16 6.51 -14.06
N LEU A 70 7.21 5.69 -14.12
CA LEU A 70 8.48 6.05 -14.77
C LEU A 70 8.31 6.32 -16.27
N ILE A 71 7.55 5.48 -16.99
CA ILE A 71 7.26 5.70 -18.41
C ILE A 71 6.48 6.99 -18.61
N GLN A 72 5.42 7.19 -17.83
CA GLN A 72 4.58 8.38 -17.97
C GLN A 72 5.35 9.66 -17.65
N THR A 73 6.20 9.62 -16.61
CA THR A 73 7.06 10.75 -16.27
C THR A 73 8.09 11.03 -17.37
N ARG A 74 8.64 9.98 -18.01
CA ARG A 74 9.54 10.12 -19.17
C ARG A 74 8.85 10.76 -20.37
N GLU A 75 7.65 10.31 -20.72
CA GLU A 75 6.83 10.87 -21.82
C GLU A 75 6.47 12.34 -21.57
N TYR A 76 6.01 12.69 -20.37
CA TYR A 76 5.72 14.07 -19.99
C TYR A 76 6.96 14.96 -20.08
N LEU A 77 8.10 14.47 -19.59
CA LEU A 77 9.37 15.22 -19.67
C LEU A 77 9.85 15.40 -21.12
N PHE A 78 9.52 14.46 -22.01
CA PHE A 78 9.84 14.56 -23.43
C PHE A 78 8.98 15.59 -24.16
N HIS A 79 7.69 15.71 -23.83
CA HIS A 79 6.79 16.74 -24.39
C HIS A 79 7.05 18.16 -23.86
N LEU A 80 7.74 18.29 -22.73
CA LEU A 80 8.14 19.57 -22.14
C LEU A 80 9.50 20.10 -22.65
N LYS A 81 10.22 19.32 -23.47
CA LYS A 81 11.46 19.73 -24.15
C LYS A 81 11.18 20.09 -25.60
#